data_AF-A0A3R6KJY4-F1
#
_entry.id   AF-A0A3R6KJY4-F1
#
_cell.length_a   1.000
_cell.length_b   1.000
_cell.length_c   1.000
_cell.angle_alpha   90.00
_cell.angle_beta   90.00
_cell.angle_gamma   90.00
#
_symmetry.space_group_name_H-M   'P 1'
#
loop_
_entity.id
_entity.type
_entity.pdbx_description
1 polymer ?
#
loop_
_entity_poly.entity_id
_entity_poly.type
_entity_poly.pdbx_seq_one_letter_code
_entity_poly.pdbx_strand_id
1 'polypeptide(L)' 'MKKVTAITTFETAAGMRASIVYSEINDEGVITKDNVRLDRIIVDKDILKSVAAVTNYAQELVDGLEG' A
#
# COMPACT_ATOMS: atom_id res chain seq x y z
N MET A 1 11.94 16.38 0.38
CA MET A 1 10.94 15.53 -0.32
C MET A 1 10.41 14.39 0.57
N LYS A 2 9.13 14.02 0.43
CA LYS A 2 8.55 12.79 1.02
C LYS A 2 8.54 11.68 -0.03
N LYS A 3 8.97 10.47 0.32
CA LYS A 3 9.04 9.33 -0.59
C LYS A 3 8.36 8.11 0.02
N VAL A 4 7.34 7.59 -0.66
CA VAL A 4 6.72 6.30 -0.29
C VAL A 4 7.73 5.18 -0.52
N THR A 5 7.92 4.34 0.49
CA THR A 5 8.86 3.22 0.48
C THR A 5 8.15 1.87 0.52
N ALA A 6 6.94 1.80 1.07
CA ALA A 6 6.09 0.62 1.01
C ALA A 6 4.61 0.98 1.11
N ILE A 7 3.76 0.11 0.57
CA ILE A 7 2.31 0.15 0.77
C ILE A 7 1.85 -1.28 1.08
N THR A 8 1.01 -1.42 2.10
CA THR A 8 0.29 -2.66 2.38
C THR A 8 -1.20 -2.36 2.33
N THR A 9 -1.94 -3.13 1.55
CA THR A 9 -3.40 -3.02 1.46
C THR A 9 -4.06 -4.26 2.06
N PHE A 10 -5.11 -4.06 2.84
CA PHE A 10 -5.88 -5.15 3.43
C PHE A 10 -7.31 -4.70 3.76
N GLU A 11 -8.24 -5.64 3.69
CA GLU A 11 -9.64 -5.39 4.01
C GLU A 11 -9.87 -5.33 5.52
N THR A 12 -10.73 -4.40 5.95
CA THR A 12 -11.14 -4.21 7.35
C THR A 12 -12.65 -4.02 7.42
N ALA A 13 -13.22 -4.01 8.63
CA ALA A 13 -14.64 -3.70 8.82
C ALA A 13 -15.07 -2.31 8.29
N ALA A 14 -14.11 -1.38 8.13
CA ALA A 14 -14.35 -0.04 7.58
C ALA A 14 -14.12 0.05 6.06
N GLY A 15 -13.76 -1.06 5.42
CA GLY A 15 -13.40 -1.14 4.00
C GLY A 15 -11.89 -1.37 3.78
N MET A 16 -11.44 -1.19 2.54
CA MET A 16 -10.06 -1.40 2.12
C MET A 16 -9.13 -0.34 2.73
N ARG A 17 -8.19 -0.78 3.58
CA ARG A 17 -7.20 0.07 4.22
C ARG A 17 -5.87 0.01 3.46
N ALA A 18 -5.22 1.16 3.30
CA ALA A 18 -3.82 1.27 2.92
C ALA A 18 -2.97 1.74 4.11
N SER A 19 -1.96 0.96 4.47
CA SER A 19 -0.87 1.34 5.37
C SER A 19 0.32 1.75 4.50
N ILE A 20 0.61 3.04 4.45
CA ILE A 20 1.65 3.64 3.60
C ILE A 20 2.87 3.96 4.48
N VAL A 21 4.04 3.43 4.11
CA VAL A 21 5.31 3.77 4.74
C VAL A 21 6.05 4.76 3.86
N TYR A 22 6.59 5.82 4.46
CA TYR A 22 7.36 6.83 3.74
C TYR A 22 8.53 7.35 4.56
N SER A 23 9.53 7.88 3.85
CA SER A 23 10.69 8.57 4.43
C SER A 23 10.70 10.04 3.99
N GLU A 24 11.28 10.91 4.82
CA GLU A 24 11.50 12.33 4.53
C GLU A 24 12.98 12.56 4.26
N ILE A 25 13.31 13.05 3.07
CA ILE A 25 14.68 13.34 2.62
C ILE A 25 14.79 14.86 2.45
N ASN A 26 15.83 15.51 3.00
CA ASN A 26 16.04 16.95 2.79
C ASN A 26 16.71 17.22 1.41
N ASP A 27 16.97 18.48 1.09
CA ASP A 27 17.55 18.87 -0.20
C ASP A 27 19.04 18.48 -0.35
N GLU A 28 19.68 18.09 0.75
CA GLU A 28 21.05 17.57 0.79
C GLU A 28 21.09 16.03 0.63
N GLY A 29 19.93 15.38 0.44
CA GLY A 29 19.83 13.93 0.33
C GLY A 29 19.88 13.18 1.66
N VAL A 30 19.82 13.88 2.79
CA VAL A 30 19.83 13.30 4.14
C VAL A 30 18.42 12.84 4.53
N ILE A 31 18.31 11.60 5.01
CA ILE A 31 17.07 11.07 5.59
C ILE A 31 16.86 11.75 6.95
N THR A 32 15.80 12.55 7.05
CA THR A 32 15.41 13.29 8.26
C THR A 32 14.33 12.58 9.06
N LYS A 33 13.51 11.76 8.40
CA LYS A 33 12.63 10.78 9.03
C LYS A 33 12.60 9.51 8.21
N ASP A 34 12.57 8.38 8.89
CA ASP A 34 12.50 7.07 8.24
C ASP A 34 11.38 6.22 8.83
N ASN A 35 10.82 5.33 8.00
CA ASN A 35 9.75 4.40 8.36
C ASN A 35 8.49 5.05 8.98
N VAL A 36 8.13 6.27 8.55
CA VAL A 36 6.91 6.93 9.02
C VAL A 36 5.69 6.27 8.39
N ARG A 37 4.65 5.98 9.18
CA ARG A 37 3.43 5.31 8.74
C ARG A 37 2.25 6.26 8.61
N LEU A 38 1.49 6.11 7.54
CA LEU A 38 0.23 6.80 7.25
C LEU A 38 -0.85 5.77 6.89
N ASP A 39 -1.87 5.66 7.74
CA ASP A 39 -3.02 4.78 7.48
C ASP A 39 -4.20 5.55 6.87
N ARG A 40 -4.82 4.99 5.83
CA ARG A 40 -6.01 5.56 5.17
C ARG A 40 -6.99 4.48 4.74
N ILE A 41 -8.28 4.80 4.78
CA ILE A 41 -9.32 4.03 4.08
C ILE A 41 -9.38 4.54 2.63
N ILE A 42 -9.25 3.63 1.68
CA ILE A 42 -9.38 3.96 0.26
C ILE A 42 -10.87 4.08 -0.05
N VAL A 43 -11.29 5.29 -0.45
CA VAL A 43 -12.67 5.58 -0.87
C VAL A 43 -12.79 5.86 -2.36
N ASP A 44 -11.64 6.07 -3.03
CA ASP A 44 -11.60 6.31 -4.47
C ASP A 44 -11.89 5.01 -5.24
N LYS A 45 -12.88 5.05 -6.11
CA LYS A 45 -13.39 3.87 -6.81
C LYS A 45 -12.39 3.31 -7.82
N ASP A 46 -11.61 4.15 -8.47
CA ASP A 46 -10.66 3.69 -9.48
C ASP A 46 -9.43 3.08 -8.82
N ILE A 47 -8.98 3.66 -7.69
CA ILE A 47 -7.93 3.03 -6.87
C ILE A 47 -8.41 1.69 -6.30
N LEU A 48 -9.65 1.60 -5.83
CA LEU A 48 -10.21 0.32 -5.36
C LEU A 48 -10.19 -0.76 -6.45
N LYS A 49 -10.50 -0.42 -7.72
CA LYS A 49 -10.38 -1.36 -8.84
C LYS A 49 -8.94 -1.82 -9.05
N SER A 50 -7.97 -0.90 -8.99
CA SER A 50 -6.55 -1.26 -9.12
C SER A 50 -6.07 -2.18 -8.00
N VAL A 51 -6.48 -1.93 -6.75
CA VAL A 51 -6.16 -2.82 -5.63
C VAL A 51 -6.78 -4.20 -5.84
N ALA A 52 -8.05 -4.27 -6.21
CA ALA A 52 -8.74 -5.53 -6.50
C ALA A 52 -8.04 -6.32 -7.62
N ALA A 53 -7.56 -5.68 -8.69
CA ALA A 53 -6.85 -6.35 -9.76
C ALA A 53 -5.56 -7.03 -9.28
N VAL A 54 -4.77 -6.35 -8.43
CA VAL A 54 -3.54 -6.93 -7.85
C VAL A 54 -3.87 -8.05 -6.88
N THR A 55 -4.89 -7.88 -6.04
CA THR A 55 -5.33 -8.90 -5.08
C THR A 55 -5.85 -10.16 -5.79
N ASN A 56 -6.63 -10.01 -6.85
CA ASN A 56 -7.14 -11.14 -7.63
C ASN A 56 -5.99 -11.92 -8.29
N TYR A 57 -5.05 -11.23 -8.92
CA TYR A 57 -3.86 -11.88 -9.48
C TYR A 57 -3.06 -12.63 -8.41
N ALA A 58 -2.89 -12.04 -7.23
CA ALA A 58 -2.22 -12.71 -6.11
C ALA A 58 -2.98 -13.96 -5.64
N GLN A 59 -4.32 -13.94 -5.63
CA GLN A 59 -5.14 -15.10 -5.28
C GLN A 59 -4.98 -16.22 -6.31
N GLU A 60 -5.00 -15.91 -7.62
CA GLU A 60 -4.79 -16.90 -8.68
C GLU A 60 -3.45 -17.64 -8.53
N LEU A 61 -2.39 -16.94 -8.12
CA LEU A 61 -1.09 -17.56 -7.83
C LEU A 61 -1.16 -18.54 -6.67
N VAL A 62 -1.93 -18.23 -5.63
CA VAL A 62 -2.12 -19.09 -4.46
C VAL A 62 -2.97 -20.31 -4.83
N ASP A 63 -4.07 -20.11 -5.56
CA ASP A 63 -4.95 -21.19 -6.01
C ASP A 63 -4.17 -22.20 -6.88
N GLY A 64 -3.21 -21.71 -7.67
CA GLY A 64 -2.32 -22.54 -8.47
C GLY A 64 -1.30 -23.38 -7.68
N LEU A 65 -1.13 -23.17 -6.37
CA LEU A 65 -0.28 -23.99 -5.51
C LEU A 65 -0.99 -25.25 -5.00
N GLU A 66 -2.33 -25.27 -5.02
CA GLU A 66 -3.14 -26.40 -4.55
C GLU A 66 -3.52 -27.39 -5.68
N GLY A 67 -2.91 -27.26 -6.86
CA GLY A 67 -3.09 -28.12 -8.04
C GLY A 67 -2.02 -29.19 -8.23
#